data_AF-A0A9P7DJD8-F1
#
_entry.id   AF-A0A9P7DJD8-F1
#
_cell.length_a   1.000
_cell.length_b   1.000
_cell.length_c   1.000
_cell.angle_alpha   90.00
_cell.angle_beta   90.00
_cell.angle_gamma   90.00
#
_symmetry.space_group_name_H-M   'P 1'
#
loop_
_entity.id
_entity.type
_entity.pdbx_description
1 polymer ?
#
loop_
_entity_poly.entity_id
_entity_poly.type
_entity_poly.pdbx_seq_one_letter_code
_entity_poly.pdbx_strand_id
1 'polypeptide(L)'
;MRNGSSDHSPPLDTMTIPCITMVGTRPIFYLVPVTKALSNAVATGQYPEAKTTVVKCVTSLGHNRRISEGMETLEYRRVAFERFLAFKALAKEHW
;
A
#
# COMPACT_ATOMS: atom_id res chain seq x y z
N MET A 1 -42.82 2.62 -1.10
CA MET A 1 -41.95 1.75 -0.28
C MET A 1 -40.72 1.42 -1.13
N ARG A 2 -39.52 1.91 -0.76
CA ARG A 2 -38.27 1.59 -1.46
C ARG A 2 -37.65 0.40 -0.76
N ASN A 3 -37.51 -0.72 -1.45
CA ASN A 3 -36.82 -1.91 -0.94
C ASN A 3 -35.36 -1.54 -0.74
N GLY A 4 -34.94 -1.44 0.52
CA GLY A 4 -33.53 -1.40 0.89
C GLY A 4 -32.94 -2.79 0.64
N SER A 5 -32.30 -2.97 -0.50
CA SER A 5 -31.40 -4.10 -0.70
C SER A 5 -30.21 -3.90 0.21
N SER A 6 -30.26 -4.50 1.40
CA SER A 6 -29.09 -4.68 2.26
C SER A 6 -28.13 -5.57 1.49
N ASP A 7 -27.12 -4.94 0.91
CA ASP A 7 -26.07 -5.59 0.15
C ASP A 7 -25.20 -6.38 1.14
N HIS A 8 -25.66 -7.58 1.52
CA HIS A 8 -24.95 -8.52 2.35
C HIS A 8 -23.82 -9.15 1.52
N SER A 9 -22.79 -8.35 1.21
CA SER A 9 -21.53 -8.94 0.77
C SER A 9 -21.02 -9.86 1.88
N PRO A 10 -20.67 -11.12 1.57
CA PRO A 10 -20.11 -12.02 2.57
C PRO A 10 -18.86 -11.38 3.18
N PRO A 11 -18.61 -11.57 4.49
CA PRO A 11 -17.40 -11.06 5.12
C PRO A 11 -16.17 -11.56 4.36
N LEU A 12 -15.38 -10.65 3.79
CA LEU A 12 -14.10 -11.00 3.18
C LEU A 12 -13.11 -11.32 4.30
N ASP A 13 -12.69 -12.58 4.40
CA ASP A 13 -11.69 -13.00 5.38
C ASP A 13 -10.32 -12.34 5.13
N THR A 14 -10.06 -11.97 3.88
CA THR A 14 -8.89 -11.19 3.48
C THR A 14 -9.17 -10.29 2.28
N MET A 15 -8.50 -9.13 2.26
CA MET A 15 -8.46 -8.20 1.14
C MET A 15 -7.03 -7.69 0.96
N THR A 16 -6.51 -7.65 -0.27
CA THR A 16 -5.22 -7.00 -0.53
C THR A 16 -5.44 -5.51 -0.75
N ILE A 17 -4.83 -4.68 0.10
CA ILE A 17 -4.88 -3.23 -0.01
C ILE A 17 -3.55 -2.72 -0.57
N PRO A 18 -3.57 -2.04 -1.74
CA PRO A 18 -2.41 -1.32 -2.25
C PRO A 18 -2.14 -0.08 -1.39
N CYS A 19 -0.91 0.04 -0.88
CA CYS A 19 -0.49 1.15 -0.02
C CYS A 19 0.77 1.84 -0.56
N ILE A 20 0.92 3.13 -0.24
CA ILE A 20 2.13 3.91 -0.53
C ILE A 20 2.59 4.57 0.76
N THR A 21 3.88 4.46 1.09
CA THR A 21 4.51 5.31 2.11
C THR A 21 5.51 6.24 1.46
N MET A 22 5.56 7.50 1.91
CA MET A 22 6.53 8.49 1.45
C MET A 22 7.63 8.69 2.52
N VAL A 23 8.90 8.60 2.13
CA VAL A 23 10.04 9.02 2.95
C VAL A 23 10.69 10.23 2.27
N GLY A 24 10.44 11.43 2.79
CA GLY A 24 10.70 12.66 2.03
C GLY A 24 9.93 12.62 0.71
N THR A 25 10.65 12.71 -0.42
CA THR A 25 10.06 12.65 -1.77
C THR A 25 10.14 11.25 -2.41
N ARG A 26 10.55 10.23 -1.65
CA ARG A 26 10.71 8.85 -2.13
C ARG A 26 9.46 8.00 -1.84
N PRO A 27 8.70 7.56 -2.86
CA PRO A 27 7.61 6.61 -2.64
C PRO A 27 8.15 5.19 -2.45
N ILE A 28 7.48 4.45 -1.58
CA ILE A 28 7.60 3.00 -1.43
C ILE A 28 6.21 2.40 -1.57
N PHE A 29 6.08 1.40 -2.43
CA PHE A 29 4.80 0.79 -2.76
C PHE A 29 4.66 -0.56 -2.08
N TYR A 30 3.45 -0.88 -1.61
CA TYR A 30 3.16 -2.13 -0.92
C TYR A 30 1.86 -2.74 -1.43
N LEU A 31 1.82 -4.07 -1.39
CA LEU A 31 0.57 -4.83 -1.34
C LEU A 31 0.47 -5.48 0.03
N VAL A 32 -0.55 -5.06 0.78
CA VAL A 32 -0.78 -5.49 2.15
C VAL A 32 -1.97 -6.43 2.16
N PRO A 33 -1.79 -7.73 2.39
CA PRO A 33 -2.92 -8.62 2.65
C PRO A 33 -3.48 -8.28 4.04
N VAL A 34 -4.64 -7.65 4.05
CA VAL A 34 -5.38 -7.32 5.26
C VAL A 34 -6.33 -8.46 5.55
N THR A 35 -6.09 -9.17 6.64
CA THR A 35 -7.02 -10.18 7.16
C THR A 35 -7.96 -9.56 8.18
N LYS A 36 -9.09 -10.21 8.45
CA LYS A 36 -10.00 -9.80 9.52
C LYS A 36 -9.29 -9.67 10.88
N ALA A 37 -8.39 -10.61 11.20
CA ALA A 37 -7.61 -10.58 12.43
C ALA A 37 -6.69 -9.34 12.50
N LEU A 38 -6.00 -9.02 11.39
CA LEU A 38 -5.18 -7.82 11.30
C LEU A 38 -6.03 -6.55 11.48
N SER A 39 -7.17 -6.48 10.79
CA SER A 39 -8.10 -5.34 10.89
C SER A 39 -8.60 -5.14 12.33
N ASN A 40 -8.98 -6.23 13.01
CA ASN A 40 -9.46 -6.18 14.38
C ASN A 40 -8.36 -5.74 15.37
N ALA A 41 -7.15 -6.27 15.23
CA ALA A 41 -6.02 -5.88 16.07
C ALA A 41 -5.73 -4.38 15.95
N VAL A 42 -5.68 -3.85 14.71
CA VAL A 42 -5.49 -2.41 14.47
C VAL A 42 -6.65 -1.59 15.05
N ALA A 43 -7.91 -1.99 14.81
CA ALA A 43 -9.09 -1.26 15.30
C ALA A 43 -9.17 -1.20 16.83
N THR A 44 -8.62 -2.20 17.53
CA THR A 44 -8.60 -2.28 19.00
C THR A 44 -7.29 -1.80 19.63
N GLY A 45 -6.36 -1.29 18.82
CA GLY A 45 -5.05 -0.82 19.28
C GLY A 45 -4.14 -1.93 19.81
N GLN A 46 -4.41 -3.18 19.45
CA GLN A 46 -3.61 -4.34 19.84
C GLN A 46 -2.55 -4.65 18.79
N TYR A 47 -1.42 -5.20 19.24
CA TYR A 47 -0.43 -5.76 18.32
C TYR A 47 -1.00 -7.02 17.66
N PRO A 48 -0.95 -7.18 16.33
CA PRO A 48 -1.43 -8.39 15.68
C PRO A 48 -0.61 -9.62 16.10
N GLU A 49 -1.25 -10.65 16.62
CA GLU A 49 -0.58 -11.92 16.97
C GLU A 49 -0.07 -12.65 15.72
N ALA A 50 -0.83 -12.58 14.63
CA ALA A 50 -0.47 -13.17 13.35
C ALA A 50 0.47 -12.25 12.57
N LYS A 51 1.60 -12.79 12.11
CA LYS A 51 2.54 -12.08 11.25
C LYS A 51 1.92 -11.78 9.88
N THR A 52 1.86 -10.50 9.53
CA THR A 52 1.50 -10.05 8.16
C THR A 52 2.75 -9.99 7.29
N THR A 53 2.74 -10.72 6.17
CA THR A 53 3.79 -10.61 5.13
C THR A 53 3.28 -9.73 4.01
N VAL A 54 4.06 -8.71 3.63
CA VAL A 54 3.68 -7.74 2.60
C VAL A 54 4.63 -7.83 1.40
N VAL A 55 4.12 -7.55 0.20
CA VAL A 55 4.97 -7.34 -0.98
C VAL A 55 5.40 -5.89 -0.99
N LYS A 56 6.70 -5.64 -1.14
CA LYS A 56 7.30 -4.30 -1.14
C LYS A 56 8.04 -4.04 -2.44
N CYS A 57 7.74 -2.92 -3.08
CA CYS A 57 8.42 -2.42 -4.26
C CYS A 57 9.15 -1.12 -3.92
N VAL A 58 10.48 -1.16 -3.94
CA VAL A 58 11.35 0.00 -3.69
C VAL A 58 12.02 0.45 -4.98
N THR A 59 12.20 1.76 -5.12
CA THR A 59 13.06 2.32 -6.16
C THR A 59 14.50 2.32 -5.65
N SER A 60 15.32 1.39 -6.14
CA SER A 60 16.76 1.38 -5.86
C SER A 60 17.52 1.95 -7.06
N LEU A 61 17.88 3.23 -6.98
CA LEU A 61 18.88 3.83 -7.84
C LEU A 61 20.06 4.24 -6.95
N GLY A 62 21.26 3.92 -7.41
CA GLY A 62 22.46 3.76 -6.58
C GLY A 62 22.73 4.85 -5.53
N HIS A 63 23.19 4.38 -4.36
CA HIS A 63 24.10 4.98 -3.39
C HIS A 63 23.97 6.45 -2.95
N ASN A 64 22.85 7.16 -3.18
CA ASN A 64 22.60 8.38 -2.41
C ASN A 64 21.97 8.01 -1.05
N ARG A 65 22.84 7.65 -0.11
CA ARG A 65 22.49 7.29 1.27
C ARG A 65 21.93 8.49 2.06
N ARG A 66 22.14 9.71 1.56
CA ARG A 66 21.55 10.92 2.12
C ARG A 66 20.17 11.11 1.50
N ILE A 67 19.14 10.94 2.32
CA ILE A 67 17.81 11.48 2.02
C ILE A 67 18.05 12.99 1.93
N SER A 68 18.12 13.50 0.70
CA SER A 68 18.10 14.94 0.46
C SER A 68 16.82 15.45 1.12
N GLU A 69 16.91 16.49 1.95
CA GLU A 69 15.72 17.16 2.52
C GLU A 69 14.87 17.84 1.43
N GLY A 70 15.31 17.78 0.16
CA GLY A 70 14.60 18.29 -1.01
C GLY A 70 14.19 17.22 -2.03
N MET A 71 14.09 17.66 -3.29
CA MET A 71 13.69 16.79 -4.40
C MET A 71 14.81 15.83 -4.78
N GLU A 72 14.43 14.59 -5.07
CA GLU A 72 15.34 13.60 -5.65
C GLU A 72 15.82 13.96 -7.05
N THR A 73 16.88 13.27 -7.51
CA THR A 73 17.42 13.46 -8.87
C THR A 73 16.34 13.19 -9.93
N LEU A 74 16.54 13.75 -11.12
CA LEU A 74 15.59 13.58 -12.22
C LEU A 74 15.43 12.11 -12.61
N GLU A 75 16.52 11.35 -12.59
CA GLU A 75 16.57 9.92 -12.88
C GLU A 75 15.77 9.12 -11.86
N TYR A 76 15.96 9.44 -10.57
CA TYR A 76 15.16 8.81 -9.51
C TYR A 76 13.68 9.09 -9.67
N ARG A 77 13.32 10.37 -9.87
CA ARG A 77 11.94 10.77 -10.05
C ARG A 77 11.30 10.09 -11.25
N ARG A 78 12.01 9.98 -12.37
CA ARG A 78 11.53 9.26 -13.56
C ARG A 78 11.15 7.81 -13.23
N VAL A 79 12.05 7.06 -12.61
CA VAL A 79 11.77 5.66 -12.23
C VAL A 79 10.67 5.57 -11.17
N ALA A 80 10.63 6.49 -10.21
CA ALA A 80 9.57 6.54 -9.21
C ALA A 80 8.19 6.78 -9.84
N PHE A 81 8.10 7.66 -10.85
CA PHE A 81 6.87 7.90 -11.59
C PHE A 81 6.47 6.71 -12.46
N GLU A 82 7.42 6.07 -13.16
CA GLU A 82 7.15 4.84 -13.93
C GLU A 82 6.58 3.73 -13.01
N ARG A 83 7.17 3.54 -11.83
CA ARG A 83 6.65 2.61 -10.82
C ARG A 83 5.29 3.03 -10.28
N PHE A 84 5.05 4.33 -10.04
CA PHE A 84 3.74 4.82 -9.61
C PHE A 84 2.66 4.53 -10.66
N LEU A 85 2.95 4.70 -11.94
CA LEU A 85 2.01 4.38 -13.02
C LEU A 85 1.68 2.89 -13.06
N ALA A 86 2.70 2.02 -12.95
CA ALA A 86 2.50 0.58 -12.87
C ALA A 86 1.70 0.19 -11.61
N PHE A 87 2.03 0.78 -10.46
CA PHE A 87 1.31 0.58 -9.21
C PHE A 87 -0.14 1.05 -9.29
N LYS A 88 -0.41 2.17 -9.96
CA LYS A 88 -1.78 2.68 -10.15
C LYS A 88 -2.64 1.74 -10.99
N ALA A 89 -2.06 1.12 -12.03
CA ALA A 89 -2.77 0.11 -12.81
C ALA A 89 -3.11 -1.11 -11.96
N LEU A 90 -2.11 -1.63 -11.24
CA LEU A 90 -2.28 -2.77 -10.33
C LEU A 90 -3.27 -2.45 -9.18
N ALA A 91 -3.26 -1.23 -8.65
CA ALA A 91 -4.14 -0.84 -7.56
C ALA A 91 -5.62 -0.88 -7.98
N LYS A 92 -5.95 -0.51 -9.22
CA LYS A 92 -7.31 -0.59 -9.78
C LYS A 92 -7.84 -2.02 -9.93
N GLU A 93 -6.96 -3.02 -9.91
CA GLU A 93 -7.39 -4.43 -9.95
C GLU A 93 -7.88 -4.92 -8.58
N HIS A 94 -7.56 -4.18 -7.51
CA HIS A 94 -7.91 -4.53 -6.14
C HIS A 94 -9.17 -3.82 -5.62
N TRP A 95 -9.69 -2.80 -6.32
CA TRP A 95 -10.90 -2.02 -6.01
C TRP A 95 -11.28 -1.12 -7.19
#